data_AF-A0A1Q3HV93-F1
#
_entry.id   AF-A0A1Q3HV93-F1
#
_cell.length_a   1.000
_cell.length_b   1.000
_cell.length_c   1.000
_cell.angle_alpha   90.00
_cell.angle_beta   90.00
_cell.angle_gamma   90.00
#
_symmetry.space_group_name_H-M   'P 1'
#
loop_
_entity.id
_entity.type
_entity.pdbx_description
1 polymer ?
#
loop_
_entity_poly.entity_id
_entity_poly.type
_entity_poly.pdbx_seq_one_letter_code
_entity_poly.pdbx_strand_id
1 'polypeptide(L)'
;MVERARRGAGVARVFAGQPERLAAAWRRVRFAEARKDGGPPRNQLDSVVEPFIREVGRKLEGKEGSPWSRTRAVLRLAPGRGARALHEEFAALRRCLVDAVEALGGGDAERAVVNQALDEAVDSSVALMERLGNPLAPRPRVHFAGLVVQLFEKQPVAIHERPAMNEEHERLAMH
;
A
#
# COMPACT_ATOMS: atom_id res chain seq x y z
N MET A 1 -6.66 -23.26 -27.25
CA MET A 1 -7.52 -22.19 -26.70
C MET A 1 -8.14 -22.58 -25.35
N VAL A 2 -8.77 -23.77 -25.24
CA VAL A 2 -9.41 -24.29 -24.01
C VAL A 2 -8.47 -24.42 -22.81
N GLU A 3 -7.22 -24.87 -23.03
CA GLU A 3 -6.27 -25.08 -21.94
C GLU A 3 -5.79 -23.76 -21.30
N ARG A 4 -5.59 -22.71 -22.10
CA ARG A 4 -5.30 -21.36 -21.59
C ARG A 4 -6.45 -20.79 -20.77
N ALA A 5 -7.69 -20.95 -21.25
CA ALA A 5 -8.87 -20.51 -20.50
C ALA A 5 -9.03 -21.25 -19.16
N ARG A 6 -8.71 -22.56 -19.13
CA ARG A 6 -8.73 -23.36 -17.90
C ARG A 6 -7.66 -22.92 -16.90
N ARG A 7 -6.47 -22.56 -17.37
CA ARG A 7 -5.38 -22.03 -16.53
C ARG A 7 -5.69 -20.63 -16.01
N GLY A 8 -6.19 -19.72 -16.87
CA GLY A 8 -6.65 -18.40 -16.45
C GLY A 8 -7.76 -18.45 -15.39
N ALA A 9 -8.74 -19.35 -15.56
CA ALA A 9 -9.77 -19.63 -14.54
C ALA A 9 -9.18 -20.18 -13.22
N GLY A 10 -8.07 -20.92 -13.30
CA GLY A 10 -7.32 -21.39 -12.14
C GLY A 10 -6.66 -20.25 -11.37
N VAL A 11 -5.99 -19.32 -12.06
CA VAL A 11 -5.38 -18.12 -11.45
C VAL A 11 -6.46 -17.29 -10.74
N ALA A 12 -7.54 -16.98 -11.45
CA ALA A 12 -8.63 -16.17 -10.93
C ALA A 12 -9.23 -16.78 -9.64
N ARG A 13 -9.47 -18.10 -9.64
CA ARG A 13 -9.98 -18.86 -8.50
C ARG A 13 -9.05 -18.79 -7.29
N VAL A 14 -7.75 -18.92 -7.48
CA VAL A 14 -6.79 -18.87 -6.35
C VAL A 14 -6.70 -17.45 -5.78
N PHE A 15 -6.65 -16.43 -6.63
CA PHE A 15 -6.58 -15.03 -6.18
C PHE A 15 -7.86 -14.62 -5.43
N ALA A 16 -9.04 -15.00 -5.92
CA ALA A 16 -10.31 -14.67 -5.28
C ALA A 16 -10.63 -15.55 -4.06
N GLY A 17 -10.28 -16.84 -4.13
CA GLY A 17 -10.67 -17.85 -3.14
C GLY A 17 -9.65 -18.11 -2.03
N GLN A 18 -8.36 -17.82 -2.25
CA GLN A 18 -7.28 -18.01 -1.27
C GLN A 18 -6.31 -16.81 -1.20
N PRO A 19 -6.79 -15.56 -1.16
CA PRO A 19 -5.94 -14.36 -1.13
C PRO A 19 -5.01 -14.31 0.08
N GLU A 20 -5.41 -14.90 1.21
CA GLU A 20 -4.64 -14.96 2.45
C GLU A 20 -3.33 -15.73 2.29
N ARG A 21 -3.29 -16.75 1.43
CA ARG A 21 -2.06 -17.53 1.16
C ARG A 21 -1.04 -16.69 0.40
N LEU A 22 -1.50 -15.91 -0.58
CA LEU A 22 -0.67 -14.99 -1.34
C LEU A 22 -0.19 -13.83 -0.47
N ALA A 23 -1.08 -13.26 0.36
CA ALA A 23 -0.71 -12.24 1.34
C ALA A 23 0.32 -12.77 2.35
N ALA A 24 0.17 -14.00 2.84
CA ALA A 24 1.14 -14.63 3.72
C ALA A 24 2.50 -14.90 3.04
N ALA A 25 2.52 -15.22 1.73
CA ALA A 25 3.76 -15.30 0.96
C ALA A 25 4.47 -13.94 0.89
N TRP A 26 3.74 -12.88 0.56
CA TRP A 26 4.28 -11.52 0.55
C TRP A 26 4.80 -11.10 1.93
N ARG A 27 4.06 -11.34 3.02
CA ARG A 27 4.50 -11.01 4.39
C ARG A 27 5.81 -11.71 4.75
N ARG A 28 5.99 -12.97 4.33
CA ARG A 28 7.24 -13.72 4.57
C ARG A 28 8.44 -13.08 3.85
N VAL A 29 8.24 -12.62 2.61
CA VAL A 29 9.28 -11.87 1.87
C VAL A 29 9.63 -10.58 2.62
N ARG A 30 8.61 -9.80 3.03
CA ARG A 30 8.83 -8.54 3.77
C ARG A 30 9.52 -8.75 5.11
N PHE A 31 9.18 -9.83 5.82
CA PHE A 31 9.82 -10.18 7.09
C PHE A 31 11.29 -10.58 6.88
N ALA A 32 11.58 -11.35 5.83
CA ALA A 32 12.96 -11.72 5.48
C ALA A 32 13.81 -10.51 5.08
N GLU A 33 13.22 -9.52 4.39
CA GLU A 33 13.87 -8.25 4.05
C GLU A 33 14.14 -7.41 5.32
N ALA A 34 13.13 -7.18 6.16
CA ALA A 34 13.28 -6.39 7.39
C ALA A 34 14.29 -6.96 8.39
N ARG A 35 14.44 -8.31 8.42
CA ARG A 35 15.48 -8.96 9.24
C ARG A 35 16.90 -8.57 8.86
N LYS A 36 17.17 -8.24 7.59
CA LYS A 36 18.49 -7.78 7.15
C LYS A 36 18.83 -6.42 7.75
N ASP A 37 17.81 -5.62 8.00
CA ASP A 37 17.92 -4.26 8.55
C ASP A 37 17.79 -4.23 10.09
N GLY A 38 17.73 -5.40 10.74
CA GLY A 38 17.75 -5.53 12.21
C GLY A 38 16.45 -5.16 12.94
N GLY A 39 15.34 -4.96 12.22
CA GLY A 39 14.07 -4.50 12.81
C GLY A 39 12.85 -5.37 12.45
N PRO A 40 11.75 -5.29 13.21
CA PRO A 40 10.49 -5.90 12.81
C PRO A 40 9.90 -5.18 11.58
N PRO A 41 9.25 -5.89 10.65
CA PRO A 41 8.68 -5.25 9.47
C PRO A 41 7.55 -4.29 9.87
N ARG A 42 7.68 -3.04 9.42
CA ARG A 42 6.64 -2.01 9.55
C ARG A 42 5.95 -1.82 8.20
N ASN A 43 5.11 -2.78 7.84
CA ASN A 43 4.46 -2.81 6.53
C ASN A 43 3.22 -1.89 6.51
N GLN A 44 3.20 -0.94 5.58
CA GLN A 44 2.09 -0.03 5.31
C GLN A 44 0.91 -0.74 4.64
N LEU A 45 1.19 -1.76 3.81
CA LEU A 45 0.16 -2.45 3.02
C LEU A 45 -0.48 -3.65 3.74
N ASP A 46 -0.12 -3.95 4.99
CA ASP A 46 -0.45 -5.21 5.66
C ASP A 46 -1.97 -5.51 5.74
N SER A 47 -2.78 -4.49 6.00
CA SER A 47 -4.24 -4.56 6.03
C SER A 47 -4.89 -4.50 4.65
N VAL A 48 -4.14 -4.10 3.61
CA VAL A 48 -4.65 -3.86 2.25
C VAL A 48 -4.39 -5.05 1.34
N VAL A 49 -3.26 -5.73 1.50
CA VAL A 49 -2.76 -6.75 0.56
C VAL A 49 -3.78 -7.86 0.33
N GLU A 50 -4.33 -8.47 1.38
CA GLU A 50 -5.29 -9.56 1.20
C GLU A 50 -6.60 -9.10 0.52
N PRO A 51 -7.31 -8.05 1.01
CA PRO A 51 -8.49 -7.53 0.33
C PRO A 51 -8.23 -7.12 -1.12
N PHE A 52 -7.06 -6.53 -1.41
CA PHE A 52 -6.70 -6.12 -2.76
C PHE A 52 -6.49 -7.33 -3.68
N ILE A 53 -5.75 -8.35 -3.25
CA ILE A 53 -5.55 -9.59 -4.01
C ILE A 53 -6.89 -10.24 -4.35
N ARG A 54 -7.83 -10.26 -3.39
CA ARG A 54 -9.19 -10.78 -3.60
C ARG A 54 -9.90 -10.04 -4.74
N GLU A 55 -9.80 -8.71 -4.76
CA GLU A 55 -10.42 -7.89 -5.81
C GLU A 55 -9.73 -7.99 -7.17
N VAL A 56 -8.43 -8.26 -7.19
CA VAL A 56 -7.69 -8.62 -8.41
C VAL A 56 -8.18 -9.98 -8.93
N GLY A 57 -8.37 -10.97 -8.06
CA GLY A 57 -8.98 -12.26 -8.43
C GLY A 57 -10.34 -12.08 -9.09
N ARG A 58 -11.20 -11.26 -8.48
CA ARG A 58 -12.51 -10.91 -9.07
C ARG A 58 -12.40 -10.24 -10.44
N LYS A 59 -11.39 -9.40 -10.66
CA LYS A 59 -11.14 -8.79 -11.98
C LYS A 59 -10.71 -9.83 -13.01
N LEU A 60 -9.88 -10.79 -12.61
CA LEU A 60 -9.49 -11.93 -13.44
C LEU A 60 -10.68 -12.85 -13.77
N GLU A 61 -11.68 -12.94 -12.87
CA GLU A 61 -12.97 -13.61 -13.14
C GLU A 61 -13.89 -12.82 -14.08
N GLY A 62 -13.48 -11.63 -14.54
CA GLY A 62 -14.23 -10.78 -15.45
C GLY A 62 -15.07 -9.71 -14.77
N LYS A 63 -14.98 -9.50 -13.44
CA LYS A 63 -15.71 -8.40 -12.80
C LYS A 63 -15.18 -7.05 -13.25
N GLU A 64 -16.08 -6.22 -13.76
CA GLU A 64 -15.77 -4.88 -14.25
C GLU A 64 -15.40 -3.90 -13.13
N GLY A 65 -14.73 -2.81 -13.52
CA GLY A 65 -14.23 -1.79 -12.60
C GLY A 65 -12.84 -2.08 -12.02
N SER A 66 -12.34 -1.12 -11.24
CA SER A 66 -11.03 -1.13 -10.61
C SER A 66 -10.98 -2.05 -9.37
N PRO A 67 -9.99 -2.96 -9.26
CA PRO A 67 -9.73 -3.69 -8.01
C PRO A 67 -9.42 -2.77 -6.84
N TRP A 68 -8.66 -1.69 -7.09
CA TRP A 68 -8.27 -0.73 -6.06
C TRP A 68 -9.50 -0.03 -5.47
N SER A 69 -10.41 0.46 -6.30
CA SER A 69 -11.66 1.08 -5.84
C SER A 69 -12.54 0.15 -5.02
N ARG A 70 -12.60 -1.14 -5.36
CA ARG A 70 -13.43 -2.11 -4.63
C ARG A 70 -12.78 -2.60 -3.34
N THR A 71 -11.50 -2.35 -3.14
CA THR A 71 -10.77 -2.79 -1.97
C THR A 71 -11.27 -2.04 -0.72
N ARG A 72 -11.68 -2.79 0.29
CA ARG A 72 -12.14 -2.26 1.59
C ARG A 72 -11.13 -2.62 2.66
N ALA A 73 -10.32 -1.65 3.05
CA ALA A 73 -9.23 -1.83 4.00
C ALA A 73 -8.75 -0.48 4.56
N VAL A 74 -7.87 -0.54 5.56
CA VAL A 74 -7.13 0.62 6.08
C VAL A 74 -5.80 0.70 5.33
N LEU A 75 -5.56 1.77 4.58
CA LEU A 75 -4.21 2.09 4.08
C LEU A 75 -3.51 2.91 5.16
N ARG A 76 -2.40 2.36 5.65
CA ARG A 76 -1.52 3.04 6.61
C ARG A 76 -0.48 3.81 5.82
N LEU A 77 -0.43 5.12 6.03
CA LEU A 77 0.56 5.98 5.39
C LEU A 77 1.51 6.53 6.45
N ALA A 78 2.81 6.43 6.19
CA ALA A 78 3.89 6.93 7.04
C ALA A 78 4.65 8.04 6.30
N PRO A 79 4.18 9.31 6.38
CA PRO A 79 4.81 10.42 5.66
C PRO A 79 6.31 10.57 5.96
N GLY A 80 6.75 10.27 7.19
CA GLY A 80 8.16 10.35 7.58
C GLY A 80 9.07 9.35 6.85
N ARG A 81 8.50 8.28 6.29
CA ARG A 81 9.22 7.30 5.43
C ARG A 81 9.12 7.62 3.95
N GLY A 82 8.22 8.54 3.57
CA GLY A 82 8.01 8.99 2.20
C GLY A 82 7.53 7.92 1.21
N ALA A 83 7.43 8.32 -0.06
CA ALA A 83 6.88 7.50 -1.15
C ALA A 83 7.72 6.25 -1.42
N ARG A 84 9.03 6.36 -1.20
CA ARG A 84 9.98 5.28 -1.45
C ARG A 84 9.59 4.00 -0.72
N ALA A 85 9.22 4.10 0.55
CA ALA A 85 8.82 2.93 1.34
C ALA A 85 7.55 2.26 0.78
N LEU A 86 6.58 3.03 0.27
CA LEU A 86 5.40 2.48 -0.40
C LEU A 86 5.77 1.78 -1.72
N HIS A 87 6.62 2.42 -2.54
CA HIS A 87 7.10 1.82 -3.79
C HIS A 87 7.80 0.48 -3.56
N GLU A 88 8.64 0.38 -2.53
CA GLU A 88 9.32 -0.87 -2.18
C GLU A 88 8.33 -1.98 -1.78
N GLU A 89 7.30 -1.67 -0.98
CA GLU A 89 6.27 -2.63 -0.59
C GLU A 89 5.43 -3.09 -1.79
N PHE A 90 5.01 -2.16 -2.67
CA PHE A 90 4.30 -2.50 -3.90
C PHE A 90 5.17 -3.27 -4.90
N ALA A 91 6.46 -2.98 -4.99
CA ALA A 91 7.38 -3.73 -5.84
C ALA A 91 7.54 -5.18 -5.34
N ALA A 92 7.63 -5.38 -4.03
CA ALA A 92 7.63 -6.72 -3.44
C ALA A 92 6.30 -7.45 -3.69
N LEU A 93 5.17 -6.73 -3.61
CA LEU A 93 3.86 -7.28 -3.93
C LEU A 93 3.76 -7.69 -5.41
N ARG A 94 4.24 -6.84 -6.32
CA ARG A 94 4.26 -7.14 -7.76
C ARG A 94 5.00 -8.43 -8.06
N ARG A 95 6.24 -8.57 -7.56
CA ARG A 95 7.02 -9.80 -7.73
C ARG A 95 6.24 -11.01 -7.23
N CYS A 96 5.73 -10.93 -6.00
CA CYS A 96 4.97 -12.02 -5.39
C CYS A 96 3.73 -12.44 -6.21
N LEU A 97 2.99 -11.49 -6.76
CA LEU A 97 1.77 -11.81 -7.52
C LEU A 97 2.07 -12.30 -8.93
N VAL A 98 3.09 -11.73 -9.60
CA VAL A 98 3.53 -12.22 -10.92
C VAL A 98 4.08 -13.64 -10.81
N ASP A 99 4.92 -13.92 -9.81
CA ASP A 99 5.44 -15.26 -9.54
C ASP A 99 4.29 -16.26 -9.27
N ALA A 100 3.25 -15.82 -8.56
CA ALA A 100 2.07 -16.64 -8.31
C ALA A 100 1.26 -16.92 -9.59
N VAL A 101 1.10 -15.95 -10.48
CA VAL A 101 0.47 -16.15 -11.79
C VAL A 101 1.23 -17.21 -12.59
N GLU A 102 2.56 -17.12 -12.61
CA GLU A 102 3.42 -18.07 -13.32
C GLU A 102 3.36 -19.47 -12.73
N ALA A 103 3.45 -19.60 -11.39
CA ALA A 103 3.35 -20.87 -10.69
C ALA A 103 1.99 -21.57 -10.89
N LEU A 104 0.93 -20.80 -11.14
CA LEU A 104 -0.42 -21.31 -11.44
C LEU A 104 -0.64 -21.57 -12.95
N GLY A 105 0.37 -21.32 -13.78
CA GLY A 105 0.31 -21.53 -15.23
C GLY A 105 -0.45 -20.44 -16.00
N GLY A 106 -0.63 -19.26 -15.40
CA GLY A 106 -1.19 -18.08 -16.07
C GLY A 106 -0.27 -17.52 -17.15
N GLY A 107 -0.84 -16.73 -18.05
CA GLY A 107 -0.12 -16.14 -19.19
C GLY A 107 -0.01 -14.62 -19.12
N ASP A 108 0.31 -14.02 -20.27
CA ASP A 108 0.51 -12.57 -20.39
C ASP A 108 -0.75 -11.75 -20.07
N ALA A 109 -1.94 -12.30 -20.35
CA ALA A 109 -3.20 -11.63 -20.06
C ALA A 109 -3.42 -11.47 -18.55
N GLU A 110 -3.22 -12.55 -17.77
CA GLU A 110 -3.35 -12.50 -16.32
C GLU A 110 -2.27 -11.60 -15.71
N ARG A 111 -1.03 -11.70 -16.20
CA ARG A 111 0.07 -10.80 -15.79
C ARG A 111 -0.25 -9.33 -16.07
N ALA A 112 -0.84 -9.01 -17.22
CA ALA A 112 -1.24 -7.65 -17.58
C ALA A 112 -2.30 -7.11 -16.62
N VAL A 113 -3.33 -7.90 -16.28
CA VAL A 113 -4.37 -7.51 -15.31
C VAL A 113 -3.77 -7.23 -13.92
N VAL A 114 -2.88 -8.11 -13.45
CA VAL A 114 -2.20 -7.93 -12.15
C VAL A 114 -1.34 -6.67 -12.15
N ASN A 115 -0.53 -6.46 -13.19
CA ASN A 115 0.33 -5.28 -13.30
C ASN A 115 -0.48 -3.99 -13.36
N GLN A 116 -1.53 -3.94 -14.18
CA GLN A 116 -2.38 -2.76 -14.29
C GLN A 116 -3.05 -2.40 -12.96
N ALA A 117 -3.55 -3.40 -12.23
CA ALA A 117 -4.15 -3.17 -10.92
C ALA A 117 -3.13 -2.62 -9.91
N LEU A 118 -1.88 -3.10 -9.97
CA LEU A 118 -0.80 -2.62 -9.10
C LEU A 118 -0.34 -1.21 -9.46
N ASP A 119 -0.22 -0.89 -10.75
CA ASP A 119 0.12 0.46 -11.22
C ASP A 119 -0.91 1.47 -10.69
N GLU A 120 -2.19 1.14 -10.84
CA GLU A 120 -3.30 1.97 -10.33
C GLU A 120 -3.25 2.16 -8.81
N ALA A 121 -2.95 1.08 -8.07
CA ALA A 121 -2.83 1.11 -6.62
C ALA A 121 -1.63 1.96 -6.15
N VAL A 122 -0.49 1.86 -6.82
CA VAL A 122 0.71 2.65 -6.55
C VAL A 122 0.43 4.12 -6.79
N ASP A 123 -0.03 4.48 -7.99
CA ASP A 123 -0.29 5.87 -8.37
C ASP A 123 -1.26 6.54 -7.40
N SER A 124 -2.34 5.82 -7.04
CA SER A 124 -3.35 6.34 -6.13
C SER A 124 -2.83 6.48 -4.70
N SER A 125 -2.03 5.53 -4.22
CA SER A 125 -1.45 5.58 -2.87
C SER A 125 -0.42 6.70 -2.72
N VAL A 126 0.42 6.90 -3.75
CA VAL A 126 1.43 7.96 -3.79
C VAL A 126 0.75 9.33 -3.83
N ALA A 127 -0.23 9.51 -4.71
CA ALA A 127 -1.00 10.76 -4.76
C ALA A 127 -1.70 11.07 -3.42
N LEU A 128 -2.25 10.06 -2.74
CA LEU A 128 -2.83 10.25 -1.40
C LEU A 128 -1.79 10.70 -0.38
N MET A 129 -0.60 10.09 -0.39
CA MET A 129 0.46 10.42 0.54
C MET A 129 1.05 11.82 0.27
N GLU A 130 1.21 12.21 -1.00
CA GLU A 130 1.59 13.59 -1.37
C GLU A 130 0.56 14.61 -0.86
N ARG A 131 -0.74 14.30 -0.97
CA ARG A 131 -1.80 15.17 -0.47
C ARG A 131 -1.83 15.33 1.04
N LEU A 132 -1.30 14.36 1.79
CA LEU A 132 -1.13 14.51 3.25
C LEU A 132 -0.09 15.58 3.59
N GLY A 133 0.95 15.75 2.76
CA GLY A 133 1.96 16.79 2.92
C GLY A 133 1.61 18.12 2.26
N ASN A 134 0.79 18.08 1.19
CA ASN A 134 0.37 19.25 0.44
C ASN A 134 -1.11 19.12 0.01
N PRO A 135 -2.06 19.82 0.68
CA PRO A 135 -3.49 19.74 0.35
C PRO A 135 -3.86 20.12 -1.09
N LEU A 136 -3.00 20.92 -1.76
CA LEU A 136 -3.16 21.39 -3.14
C LEU A 136 -2.67 20.38 -4.18
N ALA A 137 -2.01 19.29 -3.76
CA ALA A 137 -1.54 18.26 -4.68
C ALA A 137 -2.71 17.56 -5.41
N PRO A 138 -2.49 17.03 -6.63
CA PRO A 138 -3.53 16.40 -7.44
C PRO A 138 -4.26 15.27 -6.71
N ARG A 139 -5.58 15.18 -6.92
CA ARG A 139 -6.38 14.07 -6.36
C ARG A 139 -5.96 12.73 -6.99
N PRO A 140 -6.01 11.62 -6.23
CA PRO A 140 -5.80 10.30 -6.80
C PRO A 140 -6.81 10.05 -7.92
N ARG A 141 -6.35 9.48 -9.04
CA ARG A 141 -7.19 9.18 -10.22
C ARG A 141 -8.28 8.17 -9.90
N VAL A 142 -7.94 7.19 -9.05
CA VAL A 142 -8.86 6.15 -8.63
C VAL A 142 -9.11 6.29 -7.14
N HIS A 143 -10.35 6.60 -6.80
CA HIS A 143 -10.78 6.68 -5.42
C HIS A 143 -10.74 5.29 -4.80
N PHE A 144 -10.06 5.16 -3.67
CA PHE A 144 -10.15 3.98 -2.83
C PHE A 144 -11.45 4.08 -2.02
N ALA A 145 -12.51 3.40 -2.46
CA ALA A 145 -13.88 3.66 -2.02
C ALA A 145 -14.23 3.10 -0.63
N GLY A 146 -13.26 2.59 0.13
CA GLY A 146 -13.46 2.03 1.47
C GLY A 146 -12.40 2.41 2.51
N LEU A 147 -11.71 3.55 2.34
CA LEU A 147 -10.52 3.88 3.11
C LEU A 147 -10.81 4.68 4.40
N VAL A 148 -10.33 4.17 5.53
CA VAL A 148 -9.88 4.98 6.68
C VAL A 148 -8.37 5.15 6.51
N VAL A 149 -7.90 6.36 6.16
CA VAL A 149 -6.45 6.62 6.03
C VAL A 149 -5.91 6.82 7.43
N GLN A 150 -5.05 5.91 7.89
CA GLN A 150 -4.43 6.04 9.19
C GLN A 150 -3.00 6.58 9.02
N LEU A 151 -2.73 7.74 9.63
CA LEU A 151 -1.37 8.21 9.86
C LEU A 151 -0.70 7.21 10.81
N PHE A 152 0.29 6.48 10.28
CA PHE A 152 0.93 5.36 10.98
C PHE A 152 2.06 5.79 11.92
N GLU A 153 2.39 7.09 11.95
CA GLU A 153 3.42 7.67 12.82
C GLU A 153 2.80 8.72 13.72
N LYS A 154 3.18 8.74 15.00
CA LYS A 154 2.98 9.93 15.83
C LYS A 154 3.76 11.04 15.16
N GLN A 155 3.10 12.13 14.74
CA GLN A 155 3.80 13.36 14.44
C GLN A 155 4.73 13.65 15.63
N PRO A 156 6.02 13.94 15.41
CA PRO A 156 6.80 14.55 16.48
C PRO A 156 6.04 15.82 16.84
N VAL A 157 5.54 15.88 18.07
CA VAL A 157 5.03 17.13 18.61
C VAL A 157 6.20 18.08 18.53
N ALA A 158 6.17 19.02 17.60
CA ALA A 158 7.06 20.15 17.65
C ALA A 158 6.75 20.81 18.99
N ILE A 159 7.60 20.54 19.98
CA ILE A 159 7.61 21.32 21.20
C ILE A 159 7.92 22.72 20.67
N HIS A 160 6.90 23.57 20.61
CA HIS A 160 7.09 24.98 20.44
C HIS A 160 7.93 25.38 21.65
N GLU A 161 9.25 25.45 21.47
CA GLU A 161 10.11 26.14 22.40
C GLU A 161 9.53 27.55 22.46
N ARG A 162 8.83 27.84 23.58
CA ARG A 162 8.55 29.22 23.94
C ARG A 162 9.91 29.92 23.89
N PRO A 163 10.07 31.00 23.12
CA PRO A 163 11.30 31.77 23.21
C PRO A 163 11.45 32.14 24.68
N ALA A 164 12.59 31.80 25.26
CA ALA A 164 12.93 32.17 26.62
C ALA A 164 12.74 33.68 26.72
N MET A 165 11.72 34.10 27.46
CA MET A 165 11.58 35.51 27.84
C MET A 165 12.84 35.84 28.64
N ASN A 166 13.68 36.72 28.09
CA ASN A 166 14.83 37.29 28.76
C ASN A 166 14.42 37.74 30.18
N GLU A 167 14.96 37.07 31.20
CA GLU A 167 14.85 37.43 32.62
C GLU A 167 15.48 38.81 32.94
N GLU A 168 16.04 39.51 31.96
CA GLU A 168 16.60 40.86 32.14
C GLU A 168 15.55 41.97 32.24
N HIS A 169 14.30 41.76 31.78
CA HIS A 169 13.27 42.81 31.87
C HIS A 169 12.53 42.87 33.21
N GLU A 170 12.65 41.86 34.08
CA GLU A 170 11.94 41.83 35.38
C GLU A 170 12.73 42.53 36.50
N ARG A 171 14.04 42.76 36.32
CA ARG A 171 14.89 43.44 37.33
C ARG A 171 14.89 44.97 37.26
N LEU A 172 14.33 45.57 36.20
CA LEU A 172 14.29 47.03 36.03
C LEU A 172 12.95 47.68 36.44
N ALA A 173 11.97 46.90 36.90
CA ALA A 173 10.66 47.40 37.33
C ALA A 173 10.49 47.49 38.86
N MET A 174 11.56 47.28 39.64
CA MET A 174 11.54 47.25 41.12
C MET A 174 12.57 48.19 41.76
N HIS A 175 13.00 49.23 41.05
CA HIS A 175 13.79 50.34 41.61
C HIS A 175 13.24 51.70 41.19
#